data_AF-A0A420D2Y8-F1
#
_entry.id   AF-A0A420D2Y8-F1
#
_cell.length_a   1.000
_cell.length_b   1.000
_cell.length_c   1.000
_cell.angle_alpha   90.00
_cell.angle_beta   90.00
_cell.angle_gamma   90.00
#
_symmetry.space_group_name_H-M   'P 1'
#
loop_
_entity.id
_entity.type
_entity.pdbx_description
1 polymer ?
#
loop_
_entity_poly.entity_id
_entity_poly.type
_entity_poly.pdbx_seq_one_letter_code
_entity_poly.pdbx_strand_id
1 'polypeptide(L)'
;MRAAVSVLATAFLLSVPLAASAETLSFTLENKTSNMVVQVHVSPVDGGKSVELLRKKGLYGGKSRQLTIDDGTDACVYRIRVVFEGDSYYDLRDKVDFCETGSYTIAE
;
A
#
# COMPACT_ATOMS: atom_id res chain seq x y z
N MET A 1 -38.36 -4.79 60.21
CA MET A 1 -38.68 -4.45 58.79
C MET A 1 -38.19 -3.01 58.60
N ARG A 2 -37.23 -2.62 57.77
CA ARG A 2 -36.77 -3.06 56.44
C ARG A 2 -35.31 -2.60 56.29
N ALA A 3 -34.40 -3.47 55.86
CA ALA A 3 -33.10 -3.03 55.36
C ALA A 3 -33.22 -2.86 53.84
N ALA A 4 -33.06 -1.63 53.35
CA ALA A 4 -33.03 -1.34 51.92
C ALA A 4 -31.61 -1.61 51.40
N VAL A 5 -31.43 -2.75 50.74
CA VAL A 5 -30.17 -3.11 50.07
C VAL A 5 -30.16 -2.41 48.71
N SER A 6 -29.25 -1.43 48.56
CA SER A 6 -29.02 -0.76 47.27
C SER A 6 -28.11 -1.62 46.41
N VAL A 7 -28.61 -2.04 45.25
CA VAL A 7 -27.84 -2.78 44.24
C VAL A 7 -27.13 -1.75 43.34
N LEU A 8 -25.82 -1.61 43.47
CA LEU A 8 -25.00 -0.91 42.49
C LEU A 8 -24.80 -1.83 41.27
N ALA A 9 -25.44 -1.51 40.16
CA ALA A 9 -25.22 -2.17 38.87
C ALA A 9 -24.03 -1.50 38.16
N THR A 10 -22.85 -2.11 38.25
CA THR A 10 -21.65 -1.65 37.53
C THR A 10 -21.73 -2.14 36.08
N ALA A 11 -22.10 -1.26 35.15
CA ALA A 11 -22.10 -1.56 33.72
C ALA A 11 -20.64 -1.64 33.21
N PHE A 12 -20.18 -2.87 32.96
CA PHE A 12 -18.88 -3.13 32.34
C PHE A 12 -19.02 -2.91 30.82
N LEU A 13 -18.57 -1.74 30.34
CA LEU A 13 -18.50 -1.45 28.90
C LEU A 13 -17.37 -2.32 28.30
N LEU A 14 -17.76 -3.40 27.62
CA LEU A 14 -16.86 -4.19 26.78
C LEU A 14 -16.48 -3.36 25.55
N SER A 15 -15.31 -2.72 25.59
CA SER A 15 -14.67 -2.11 24.43
C SER A 15 -14.18 -3.22 23.51
N VAL A 16 -14.96 -3.53 22.46
CA VAL A 16 -14.55 -4.44 21.38
C VAL A 16 -13.51 -3.71 20.52
N PRO A 17 -12.28 -4.20 20.38
CA PRO A 17 -11.35 -3.62 19.42
C PRO A 17 -11.89 -3.89 18.01
N LEU A 18 -12.19 -2.83 17.26
CA LEU A 18 -12.39 -2.95 15.82
C LEU A 18 -11.04 -3.33 15.22
N ALA A 19 -10.96 -4.52 14.63
CA ALA A 19 -9.82 -4.88 13.79
C ALA A 19 -9.81 -3.93 12.60
N ALA A 20 -8.80 -3.06 12.52
CA ALA A 20 -8.50 -2.33 11.29
C ALA A 20 -7.94 -3.36 10.30
N SER A 21 -8.75 -3.73 9.31
CA SER A 21 -8.33 -4.63 8.23
C SER A 21 -7.62 -3.80 7.18
N ALA A 22 -6.29 -3.70 7.28
CA ALA A 22 -5.48 -3.09 6.23
C ALA A 22 -5.72 -3.81 4.89
N GLU A 23 -6.12 -3.06 3.87
CA GLU A 23 -6.40 -3.63 2.56
C GLU A 23 -5.10 -3.96 1.83
N THR A 24 -4.92 -5.23 1.45
CA THR A 24 -3.76 -5.66 0.66
C THR A 24 -4.06 -5.48 -0.82
N LEU A 25 -3.39 -4.53 -1.48
CA LEU A 25 -3.58 -4.24 -2.90
C LEU A 25 -2.58 -5.02 -3.75
N SER A 26 -3.02 -5.58 -4.87
CA SER A 26 -2.16 -6.30 -5.81
C SER A 26 -2.36 -5.82 -7.23
N PHE A 27 -1.27 -5.51 -7.93
CA PHE A 27 -1.29 -5.00 -9.30
C PHE A 27 -0.14 -5.59 -10.12
N THR A 28 -0.29 -5.61 -11.45
CA THR A 28 0.79 -6.03 -12.37
C THR A 28 1.60 -4.83 -12.83
N LEU A 29 2.89 -4.80 -12.52
CA LEU A 29 3.83 -3.85 -13.10
C LEU A 29 4.35 -4.36 -14.43
N GLU A 30 4.22 -3.58 -15.50
CA GLU A 30 4.77 -3.86 -16.83
C GLU A 30 5.89 -2.87 -17.16
N ASN A 31 7.11 -3.36 -17.34
CA ASN A 31 8.22 -2.54 -17.81
C ASN A 31 8.31 -2.67 -19.34
N LYS A 32 7.77 -1.71 -20.09
CA LYS A 32 7.88 -1.68 -21.57
C LYS A 32 9.10 -0.91 -22.08
N THR A 33 9.95 -0.41 -21.18
CA THR A 33 11.22 0.23 -21.53
C THR A 33 12.29 -0.81 -21.85
N SER A 34 13.44 -0.35 -22.34
CA SER A 34 14.63 -1.20 -22.55
C SER A 34 15.46 -1.42 -21.26
N ASN A 35 15.35 -0.51 -20.29
CA ASN A 35 16.19 -0.50 -19.09
C ASN A 35 15.59 -1.35 -17.95
N MET A 36 16.45 -1.94 -17.10
CA MET A 36 16.01 -2.64 -15.91
C MET A 36 15.51 -1.67 -14.84
N VAL A 37 14.31 -1.92 -14.29
CA VAL A 37 13.83 -1.25 -13.07
C VAL A 37 14.46 -1.94 -11.86
N VAL A 38 15.13 -1.17 -11.00
CA VAL A 38 15.83 -1.69 -9.81
C VAL A 38 15.09 -1.43 -8.51
N GLN A 39 14.26 -0.39 -8.44
CA GLN A 39 13.42 -0.09 -7.29
C GLN A 39 12.07 0.48 -7.73
N VAL A 40 11.03 0.12 -6.99
CA VAL A 40 9.69 0.69 -7.13
C VAL A 40 9.21 1.08 -5.75
N HIS A 41 9.02 2.38 -5.54
CA HIS A 41 8.54 2.93 -4.29
C HIS A 41 7.10 3.41 -4.46
N VAL A 42 6.24 3.09 -3.50
CA VAL A 42 4.88 3.61 -3.42
C VAL A 42 4.67 4.36 -2.11
N SER A 43 3.93 5.46 -2.17
CA SER A 43 3.58 6.26 -0.99
C SER A 43 2.13 6.75 -1.05
N PRO A 44 1.32 6.58 0.00
CA PRO A 44 -0.05 7.08 0.03
C PRO A 44 -0.11 8.59 -0.25
N VAL A 45 -1.11 9.04 -1.00
CA VAL A 45 -1.21 10.47 -1.35
C VAL A 45 -1.51 11.37 -0.15
N ASP A 46 -2.25 10.83 0.83
CA ASP A 46 -2.74 11.52 2.03
C ASP A 46 -1.75 11.49 3.20
N GLY A 47 -0.53 10.99 2.96
CA GLY A 47 0.54 10.87 3.94
C GLY A 47 0.70 9.43 4.44
N GLY A 48 1.94 9.06 4.75
CA GLY A 48 2.29 7.69 5.10
C GLY A 48 3.76 7.38 4.83
N LYS A 49 4.17 6.14 5.09
CA LYS A 49 5.51 5.66 4.78
C LYS A 49 5.59 5.25 3.32
N SER A 50 6.74 5.50 2.70
CA SER A 50 7.06 4.94 1.39
C SER A 50 7.51 3.49 1.54
N VAL A 51 7.04 2.60 0.67
CA VAL A 51 7.38 1.17 0.67
C VAL A 51 8.03 0.78 -0.65
N GLU A 52 9.13 0.03 -0.58
CA GLU A 52 9.83 -0.51 -1.76
C GLU A 52 9.29 -1.91 -2.09
N LEU A 53 8.83 -2.12 -3.32
CA LEU A 53 8.05 -3.28 -3.71
C LEU A 53 8.86 -4.41 -4.38
N LEU A 54 10.03 -4.12 -4.96
CA LEU A 54 10.83 -5.12 -5.68
C LEU A 54 11.71 -5.97 -4.77
N ARG A 55 11.99 -5.52 -3.54
CA ARG A 55 12.78 -6.22 -2.52
C ARG A 55 14.11 -6.74 -3.06
N LYS A 56 14.86 -5.86 -3.73
CA LYS A 56 16.15 -6.15 -4.42
C LYS A 56 16.04 -7.12 -5.60
N LYS A 57 14.84 -7.42 -6.10
CA LYS A 57 14.62 -8.23 -7.31
C LYS A 57 14.20 -7.32 -8.45
N GLY A 58 15.16 -6.83 -9.23
CA GLY A 58 14.88 -5.98 -10.39
C GLY A 58 13.89 -6.58 -11.38
N LEU A 59 13.35 -5.73 -12.25
CA LEU A 59 12.45 -6.08 -13.35
C LEU A 59 13.04 -5.61 -14.68
N TYR A 60 13.55 -6.56 -15.47
CA TYR A 60 14.12 -6.28 -16.79
C TYR A 60 13.14 -5.60 -17.74
N GLY A 61 13.67 -4.89 -18.72
CA GLY A 61 12.90 -4.34 -19.84
C GLY A 61 12.11 -5.43 -20.58
N GLY A 62 10.89 -5.07 -21.01
CA GLY A 62 9.93 -5.97 -21.66
C GLY A 62 9.34 -7.05 -20.74
N LYS A 63 9.51 -6.96 -19.42
CA LYS A 63 8.97 -7.94 -18.45
C LYS A 63 7.87 -7.34 -17.60
N SER A 64 7.05 -8.23 -17.04
CA SER A 64 5.99 -7.87 -16.10
C SER A 64 6.07 -8.71 -14.82
N ARG A 65 5.58 -8.16 -13.71
CA ARG A 65 5.51 -8.86 -12.42
C ARG A 65 4.34 -8.35 -11.59
N GLN A 66 3.65 -9.25 -10.91
CA GLN A 66 2.68 -8.88 -9.89
C GLN A 66 3.39 -8.37 -8.63
N LEU A 67 3.00 -7.18 -8.17
CA LEU A 67 3.46 -6.54 -6.95
C LEU A 67 2.30 -6.41 -5.98
N THR A 68 2.62 -6.36 -4.70
CA THR A 68 1.66 -6.26 -3.61
C THR A 68 2.03 -5.10 -2.71
N ILE A 69 1.07 -4.22 -2.46
CA ILE A 69 1.15 -3.15 -1.47
C ILE A 69 0.52 -3.69 -0.19
N ASP A 70 1.37 -3.89 0.82
CA ASP A 70 0.99 -4.32 2.16
C ASP A 70 1.69 -3.36 3.13
N ASP A 71 1.16 -2.14 3.20
CA ASP A 71 1.71 -1.04 3.99
C ASP A 71 0.97 -0.82 5.32
N GLY A 72 -0.03 -1.66 5.61
CA GLY A 72 -0.87 -1.57 6.81
C GLY A 72 -1.87 -0.43 6.77
N THR A 73 -2.13 0.17 5.61
CA THR A 73 -3.10 1.26 5.43
C THR A 73 -4.29 0.82 4.59
N ASP A 74 -5.37 1.61 4.62
CA ASP A 74 -6.55 1.45 3.76
C ASP A 74 -6.51 2.46 2.58
N ALA A 75 -5.31 2.92 2.20
CA ALA A 75 -5.16 3.89 1.12
C ALA A 75 -5.38 3.19 -0.24
N CYS A 76 -6.07 3.87 -1.14
CA CYS A 76 -6.23 3.41 -2.53
C CYS A 76 -5.32 4.16 -3.51
N VAL A 77 -5.05 5.43 -3.22
CA VAL A 77 -4.36 6.33 -4.15
C VAL A 77 -2.92 6.55 -3.70
N TYR A 78 -1.98 6.24 -4.58
CA TYR A 78 -0.55 6.28 -4.31
C TYR A 78 0.21 7.12 -5.32
N ARG A 79 1.34 7.69 -4.87
CA ARG A 79 2.40 8.16 -5.76
C ARG A 79 3.41 7.03 -5.96
N ILE A 80 3.85 6.82 -7.18
CA ILE A 80 4.85 5.82 -7.54
C ILE A 80 6.17 6.50 -7.91
N ARG A 81 7.30 5.89 -7.53
CA ARG A 81 8.63 6.32 -7.95
C ARG A 81 9.41 5.11 -8.46
N VAL A 82 9.90 5.20 -9.68
CA VAL A 82 10.61 4.12 -10.37
C VAL A 82 12.07 4.52 -10.55
N VAL A 83 12.97 3.64 -10.12
CA VAL A 83 14.42 3.80 -10.30
C VAL A 83 14.90 2.74 -11.27
N PHE A 84 15.65 3.15 -12.29
CA PHE A 84 16.24 2.27 -13.29
C PHE A 84 17.71 1.98 -12.98
N GLU A 85 18.29 1.02 -13.69
CA GLU A 85 19.73 0.78 -13.67
C GLU A 85 20.51 2.04 -14.09
N GLY A 86 21.69 2.24 -13.48
CA GLY A 86 22.51 3.43 -13.72
C GLY A 86 22.05 4.71 -13.00
N ASP A 87 21.23 4.59 -11.96
CA ASP A 87 20.71 5.68 -11.12
C ASP A 87 19.87 6.74 -11.87
N SER A 88 19.49 6.44 -13.12
CA SER A 88 18.45 7.21 -13.82
C SER A 88 17.09 6.94 -13.17
N TYR A 89 16.30 7.99 -12.95
CA TYR A 89 14.97 7.88 -12.37
C TYR A 89 13.95 8.59 -13.27
N TYR A 90 12.78 7.97 -13.42
CA TYR A 90 11.59 8.65 -13.90
C TYR A 90 10.69 8.91 -12.68
N ASP A 91 10.38 10.18 -12.45
CA ASP A 91 9.46 10.58 -11.39
C ASP A 91 8.03 10.51 -11.94
N LEU A 92 7.43 9.32 -11.91
CA LEU A 92 6.04 9.12 -12.29
C LEU A 92 5.13 9.55 -11.13
N ARG A 93 5.02 10.87 -10.94
CA ARG A 93 4.23 11.49 -9.86
C ARG A 93 2.71 11.36 -10.04
N ASP A 94 2.27 10.55 -10.99
CA ASP A 94 0.85 10.32 -11.23
C ASP A 94 0.24 9.67 -9.99
N LYS A 95 -0.87 10.23 -9.53
CA LYS A 95 -1.70 9.62 -8.51
C LYS A 95 -2.35 8.40 -9.15
N VAL A 96 -1.97 7.20 -8.73
CA VAL A 96 -2.53 5.94 -9.24
C VAL A 96 -3.49 5.40 -8.20
N ASP A 97 -4.71 5.10 -8.62
CA ASP A 97 -5.70 4.40 -7.79
C ASP A 97 -5.55 2.88 -7.98
N PHE A 98 -4.92 2.21 -7.01
CA PHE A 98 -4.66 0.77 -7.06
C PHE A 98 -5.85 -0.08 -6.57
N CYS A 99 -6.91 0.52 -6.05
CA CYS A 99 -8.16 -0.18 -5.76
C CYS A 99 -8.96 -0.42 -7.05
N GLU A 100 -8.87 0.52 -8.00
CA GLU A 100 -9.51 0.41 -9.31
C GLU A 100 -8.57 -0.15 -10.40
N THR A 101 -7.25 -0.01 -10.22
CA THR A 101 -6.25 -0.36 -11.24
C THR A 101 -5.55 -1.70 -10.98
N GLY A 102 -5.75 -2.66 -11.87
CA GLY A 102 -5.07 -3.97 -11.82
C GLY A 102 -3.67 -4.01 -12.47
N SER A 103 -3.27 -3.01 -13.25
CA SER A 103 -1.95 -2.96 -13.90
C SER A 103 -1.39 -1.56 -14.06
N TYR A 104 -0.07 -1.43 -13.95
CA TYR A 104 0.66 -0.19 -14.15
C TYR A 104 1.75 -0.41 -15.20
N THR A 105 1.72 0.37 -16.28
CA THR A 105 2.69 0.25 -17.38
C THR A 105 3.67 1.41 -17.34
N ILE A 106 4.96 1.08 -17.37
CA ILE A 106 6.05 2.03 -17.59
C ILE A 106 6.39 2.00 -19.08
N ALA A 107 6.29 3.15 -19.76
CA ALA A 107 6.65 3.33 -21.15
C ALA A 107 7.45 4.64 -21.33
N GLU A 108 8.22 4.74 -22.43
CA GLU A 108 8.95 5.94 -22.87
C GLU A 108 8.09 6.86 -23.74
#